data_AF-A0A7J9ITJ4-F1
#
_entry.id   AF-A0A7J9ITJ4-F1
#
_cell.length_a   1.000
_cell.length_b   1.000
_cell.length_c   1.000
_cell.angle_alpha   90.00
_cell.angle_beta   90.00
_cell.angle_gamma   90.00
#
_symmetry.space_group_name_H-M   'P 1'
#
loop_
_entity.id
_entity.type
_entity.pdbx_description
1 polymer ?
#
loop_
_entity_poly.entity_id
_entity_poly.type
_entity_poly.pdbx_seq_one_letter_code
_entity_poly.pdbx_strand_id
1 'polypeptide(L)'
;MAFCTEVEDVISMSLTAVTSLLAKYKIDPKQIGRLEVGSETVIDKSKSIKTFLMQIFEKSGNTDIEGVDSTNACYGGTAALFNCVNWVESSSWDGRYGLVVCTDSAVYAEGPARPTGGAAAIAMLIGPDAPIAFESKLRGSHMSHAYDFYKPNLASEYPVM
;
A
#
# COMPACT_ATOMS: atom_id res chain seq x y z
N MET A 1 -14.36 16.71 0.00
CA MET A 1 -13.01 16.18 -0.27
C MET A 1 -12.27 16.12 1.06
N ALA A 2 -11.92 14.92 1.54
CA ALA A 2 -11.02 14.77 2.68
C ALA A 2 -9.58 15.06 2.23
N PHE A 3 -8.77 15.69 3.08
CA PHE A 3 -7.39 16.05 2.78
C PHE A 3 -6.54 15.99 4.05
N CYS A 4 -5.26 15.66 3.92
CA CYS A 4 -4.32 15.70 5.04
C CYS A 4 -4.00 17.15 5.42
N THR A 5 -4.00 17.43 6.71
CA THR A 5 -3.38 18.65 7.25
C THR A 5 -1.89 18.41 7.51
N GLU A 6 -1.17 19.38 8.05
CA GLU A 6 0.28 19.26 8.33
C GLU A 6 0.66 18.13 9.30
N VAL A 7 -0.31 17.55 10.03
CA VAL A 7 -0.09 16.48 11.01
C VAL A 7 -0.39 15.08 10.48
N GLU A 8 -0.77 14.95 9.21
CA GLU A 8 -1.10 13.67 8.57
C GLU A 8 -0.39 13.54 7.23
N ASP A 9 0.00 12.31 6.92
CA ASP A 9 0.66 11.92 5.69
C ASP A 9 0.38 10.43 5.39
N VAL A 10 0.93 9.93 4.28
CA VAL A 10 0.73 8.53 3.87
C VAL A 10 1.35 7.52 4.86
N ILE A 11 2.33 7.93 5.67
CA ILE A 11 2.96 7.06 6.67
C ILE A 11 2.06 6.96 7.90
N SER A 12 1.64 8.08 8.47
CA SER A 12 0.75 8.16 9.65
C SER A 12 -0.62 7.57 9.39
N MET A 13 -1.21 7.78 8.21
CA MET A 13 -2.45 7.10 7.80
C MET A 13 -2.25 5.57 7.74
N SER A 14 -1.12 5.10 7.19
CA SER A 14 -0.80 3.68 7.12
C SER A 14 -0.57 3.05 8.50
N LEU A 15 0.18 3.73 9.38
CA LEU A 15 0.38 3.31 10.76
C LEU A 15 -0.96 3.18 11.49
N THR A 16 -1.87 4.12 11.26
CA THR A 16 -3.23 4.11 11.81
C THR A 16 -4.03 2.92 11.28
N ALA A 17 -4.06 2.71 9.97
CA ALA A 17 -4.81 1.62 9.34
C ALA A 17 -4.33 0.24 9.80
N VAL A 18 -3.02 0.00 9.78
CA VAL A 18 -2.42 -1.28 10.20
C VAL A 18 -2.65 -1.52 11.69
N THR A 19 -2.36 -0.54 12.55
CA THR A 19 -2.57 -0.69 14.00
C THR A 19 -4.04 -0.98 14.32
N SER A 20 -4.96 -0.27 13.68
CA SER A 20 -6.40 -0.52 13.83
C SER A 20 -6.80 -1.93 13.38
N LEU A 21 -6.29 -2.42 12.24
CA LEU A 21 -6.56 -3.77 11.75
C LEU A 21 -6.07 -4.82 12.73
N LEU A 22 -4.80 -4.77 13.13
CA LEU A 22 -4.19 -5.75 14.03
C LEU A 22 -4.92 -5.79 15.38
N ALA A 23 -5.25 -4.62 15.94
CA ALA A 23 -5.96 -4.52 17.22
C ALA A 23 -7.40 -5.05 17.15
N LYS A 24 -8.18 -4.62 16.16
CA LYS A 24 -9.62 -4.96 16.06
C LYS A 24 -9.84 -6.43 15.74
N TYR A 25 -9.01 -7.01 14.88
CA TYR A 25 -9.08 -8.43 14.51
C TYR A 25 -8.21 -9.33 15.39
N LYS A 26 -7.54 -8.77 16.42
CA LYS A 26 -6.70 -9.49 17.38
C LYS A 26 -5.60 -10.33 16.71
N ILE A 27 -4.97 -9.76 15.69
CA ILE A 27 -3.89 -10.41 14.95
C ILE A 27 -2.58 -10.15 15.70
N ASP A 28 -1.88 -11.23 16.07
CA ASP A 28 -0.54 -11.12 16.62
C ASP A 28 0.42 -10.59 15.53
N PRO A 29 1.14 -9.47 15.74
CA PRO A 29 2.11 -8.96 14.77
C PRO A 29 3.18 -9.99 14.35
N LYS A 30 3.45 -11.02 15.16
CA LYS A 30 4.37 -12.12 14.80
C LYS A 30 3.82 -13.04 13.70
N GLN A 31 2.52 -13.00 13.45
CA GLN A 31 1.84 -13.77 12.41
C GLN A 31 1.83 -13.07 11.04
N ILE A 32 2.54 -11.95 10.87
CA ILE A 32 2.74 -11.33 9.56
C ILE A 32 4.08 -11.80 8.98
N GLY A 33 4.04 -12.44 7.82
CA GLY A 33 5.24 -12.94 7.09
C GLY A 33 5.59 -12.12 5.85
N ARG A 34 4.63 -11.36 5.32
CA ARG A 34 4.84 -10.45 4.21
C ARG A 34 4.07 -9.15 4.40
N LEU A 35 4.73 -8.02 4.14
CA LEU A 35 4.14 -6.68 4.18
C LEU A 35 4.57 -5.91 2.93
N GLU A 36 3.59 -5.51 2.12
CA GLU A 36 3.79 -4.69 0.93
C GLU A 36 2.91 -3.44 0.94
N VAL A 37 3.43 -2.37 0.35
CA VAL A 37 2.72 -1.09 0.23
C VAL A 37 2.52 -0.75 -1.23
N GLY A 38 1.31 -0.36 -1.61
CA GLY A 38 1.02 0.30 -2.88
C GLY A 38 0.81 1.78 -2.67
N SER A 39 1.59 2.61 -3.36
CA SER A 39 1.46 4.06 -3.31
C SER A 39 2.06 4.73 -4.54
N GLU A 40 1.54 5.90 -4.89
CA GLU A 40 2.14 6.86 -5.82
C GLU A 40 2.58 8.16 -5.14
N THR A 41 2.49 8.24 -3.81
CA THR A 41 2.94 9.36 -2.98
C THR A 41 4.36 9.08 -2.47
N VAL A 42 5.35 9.62 -3.16
CA VAL A 42 6.78 9.37 -2.88
C VAL A 42 7.28 10.32 -1.79
N ILE A 43 7.57 9.78 -0.60
CA ILE A 43 8.21 10.52 0.50
C ILE A 43 9.73 10.51 0.39
N ASP A 44 10.30 9.36 0.01
CA ASP A 44 11.73 9.19 -0.21
C ASP A 44 11.95 8.37 -1.49
N LYS A 45 13.01 8.68 -2.25
CA LYS A 45 13.30 8.05 -3.54
C LYS A 45 13.96 6.67 -3.43
N SER A 46 14.29 6.24 -2.21
CA SER A 46 15.00 5.00 -1.91
C SER A 46 14.35 4.26 -0.74
N LYS A 47 14.07 4.98 0.35
CA LYS A 47 13.45 4.42 1.56
C LYS A 47 11.95 4.23 1.36
N SER A 48 11.53 2.98 1.26
CA SER A 48 10.13 2.60 1.09
C SER A 48 9.26 2.91 2.32
N ILE A 49 7.98 3.22 2.09
CA ILE A 49 6.93 3.35 3.13
C ILE A 49 6.88 2.07 3.96
N LYS A 50 7.02 0.89 3.33
CA LYS A 50 7.11 -0.41 4.03
C LYS A 50 8.10 -0.36 5.20
N THR A 51 9.27 0.26 5.03
CA THR A 51 10.29 0.31 6.10
C THR A 51 9.89 1.23 7.25
N PHE A 52 9.04 2.24 7.04
CA PHE A 52 8.47 3.01 8.15
C PHE A 52 7.49 2.16 8.96
N LEU A 53 6.69 1.32 8.29
CA LEU A 53 5.70 0.45 8.95
C LEU A 53 6.33 -0.67 9.79
N MET A 54 7.61 -1.01 9.55
CA MET A 54 8.33 -1.98 10.38
C MET A 54 8.39 -1.57 11.86
N GLN A 55 8.26 -0.28 12.19
CA GLN A 55 8.18 0.22 13.57
C GLN A 55 7.04 -0.43 14.40
N ILE A 56 5.95 -0.86 13.74
CA ILE A 56 4.85 -1.59 14.39
C ILE A 56 5.34 -2.95 14.90
N PHE A 57 6.23 -3.60 14.16
CA PHE A 57 6.67 -4.97 14.38
C PHE A 57 7.91 -5.06 15.26
N GLU A 58 8.70 -3.98 15.38
CA GLU A 58 9.90 -3.90 16.22
C GLU A 58 9.65 -4.37 17.67
N LYS A 59 8.55 -3.92 18.29
CA LYS A 59 8.19 -4.31 19.67
C LYS A 59 7.92 -5.80 19.84
N SER A 60 7.46 -6.46 18.77
CA SER A 60 7.21 -7.90 18.77
C SER A 60 8.45 -8.73 18.46
N GLY A 61 9.54 -8.09 18.00
CA GLY A 61 10.75 -8.76 17.52
C GLY A 61 10.58 -9.45 16.16
N ASN A 62 9.48 -9.20 15.44
CA ASN A 62 9.24 -9.77 14.11
C ASN A 62 9.88 -8.89 13.04
N THR A 63 11.11 -9.22 12.64
CA THR A 63 11.86 -8.48 11.61
C THR A 63 11.98 -9.26 10.29
N ASP A 64 11.65 -10.55 10.30
CA ASP A 64 11.67 -11.42 9.12
C ASP A 64 10.31 -11.35 8.39
N ILE A 65 10.14 -10.26 7.62
CA ILE A 65 8.91 -9.93 6.89
C ILE A 65 9.25 -9.48 5.46
N GLU A 66 8.88 -10.29 4.47
CA GLU A 66 9.08 -9.99 3.04
C GLU A 66 8.31 -8.76 2.56
N GLY A 67 8.59 -8.30 1.33
CA GLY A 67 7.85 -7.23 0.64
C GLY A 67 8.50 -5.84 0.73
N VAL A 68 8.09 -4.95 -0.17
CA VAL A 68 8.55 -3.56 -0.29
C VAL A 68 7.39 -2.71 -0.87
N ASP A 69 7.69 -1.53 -1.42
CA ASP A 69 6.69 -0.70 -2.10
C ASP A 69 6.55 -1.14 -3.58
N SER A 70 5.32 -1.07 -4.10
CA SER A 70 4.97 -1.28 -5.50
C SER A 70 4.31 -0.01 -6.06
N THR A 71 4.76 0.45 -7.23
CA THR A 71 4.33 1.75 -7.79
C THR A 71 4.00 1.65 -9.27
N ASN A 72 2.81 2.12 -9.64
CA ASN A 72 2.45 2.58 -10.99
C ASN A 72 1.15 3.38 -10.88
N ALA A 73 1.24 4.68 -10.58
CA ALA A 73 0.07 5.53 -10.26
C ALA A 73 -0.86 4.81 -9.26
N CYS A 74 -2.18 4.95 -9.44
CA CYS A 74 -3.18 4.32 -8.57
C CYS A 74 -3.16 2.77 -8.57
N TYR A 75 -2.40 2.11 -9.46
CA TYR A 75 -2.38 0.64 -9.58
C TYR A 75 -1.52 -0.05 -8.51
N GLY A 76 -0.61 0.67 -7.84
CA GLY A 76 0.38 0.09 -6.91
C GLY A 76 -0.24 -0.82 -5.84
N GLY A 77 -1.41 -0.46 -5.32
CA GLY A 77 -2.13 -1.28 -4.33
C GLY A 77 -2.61 -2.64 -4.87
N THR A 78 -3.07 -2.67 -6.13
CA THR A 78 -3.48 -3.92 -6.79
C THR A 78 -2.27 -4.81 -7.08
N ALA A 79 -1.15 -4.21 -7.49
CA ALA A 79 0.10 -4.95 -7.69
C ALA A 79 0.58 -5.62 -6.39
N ALA A 80 0.62 -4.87 -5.28
CA ALA A 80 0.97 -5.40 -3.96
C ALA A 80 0.00 -6.51 -3.50
N LEU A 81 -1.29 -6.35 -3.78
CA LEU A 81 -2.31 -7.36 -3.48
C LEU A 81 -2.06 -8.67 -4.24
N PHE A 82 -1.82 -8.60 -5.55
CA PHE A 82 -1.48 -9.79 -6.33
C PHE A 82 -0.18 -10.44 -5.87
N ASN A 83 0.84 -9.65 -5.53
CA ASN A 83 2.09 -10.20 -5.01
C ASN A 83 1.88 -10.98 -3.71
N CYS A 84 1.09 -10.43 -2.77
CA CYS A 84 0.78 -11.11 -1.51
C CYS A 84 -0.06 -12.39 -1.72
N VAL A 85 -1.06 -12.38 -2.60
CA VAL A 85 -1.84 -13.58 -2.92
C VAL A 85 -0.92 -14.66 -3.53
N ASN A 86 -0.11 -14.29 -4.52
CA ASN A 86 0.84 -15.23 -5.14
C ASN A 86 1.85 -15.77 -4.12
N TRP A 87 2.30 -14.94 -3.17
CA TRP A 87 3.21 -15.36 -2.11
C TRP A 87 2.56 -16.41 -1.19
N VAL A 88 1.31 -16.19 -0.76
CA VAL A 88 0.54 -17.17 0.03
C VAL A 88 0.39 -18.51 -0.71
N GLU A 89 0.23 -18.48 -2.03
CA GLU A 89 0.11 -19.68 -2.88
C GLU A 89 1.48 -20.32 -3.24
N SER A 90 2.60 -19.68 -2.87
CA SER A 90 3.94 -20.11 -3.31
C SER A 90 4.56 -21.18 -2.41
N SER A 91 5.60 -21.85 -2.91
CA SER A 91 6.43 -22.76 -2.11
C SER A 91 7.27 -22.06 -1.03
N SER A 92 7.38 -20.73 -1.10
CA SER A 92 8.10 -19.92 -0.10
C SER A 92 7.19 -19.46 1.03
N TRP A 93 5.89 -19.77 0.97
CA TRP A 93 4.96 -19.40 2.03
C TRP A 93 5.33 -20.12 3.33
N ASP A 94 5.39 -19.37 4.42
CA ASP A 94 5.82 -19.83 5.74
C ASP A 94 4.64 -20.08 6.70
N GLY A 95 3.41 -20.03 6.19
CA GLY A 95 2.19 -20.21 6.98
C GLY A 95 1.66 -18.93 7.65
N ARG A 96 2.38 -17.80 7.57
CA ARG A 96 1.95 -16.51 8.15
C ARG A 96 1.08 -15.71 7.18
N TYR A 97 0.40 -14.69 7.70
CA TYR A 97 -0.43 -13.79 6.87
C TYR A 97 0.42 -12.85 6.02
N GLY A 98 -0.11 -12.52 4.84
CA GLY A 98 0.29 -11.35 4.09
C GLY A 98 -0.48 -10.12 4.58
N LEU A 99 0.15 -8.95 4.52
CA LEU A 99 -0.47 -7.67 4.85
C LEU A 99 -0.19 -6.69 3.71
N VAL A 100 -1.25 -6.13 3.13
CA VAL A 100 -1.16 -5.16 2.03
C VAL A 100 -1.67 -3.82 2.53
N VAL A 101 -0.94 -2.75 2.23
CA VAL A 101 -1.35 -1.38 2.53
C VAL A 101 -1.44 -0.57 1.25
N CYS A 102 -2.60 0.01 0.97
CA CYS A 102 -2.77 1.02 -0.08
C CYS A 102 -2.85 2.38 0.60
N THR A 103 -1.98 3.33 0.26
CA THR A 103 -1.96 4.65 0.91
C THR A 103 -1.59 5.74 -0.07
N ASP A 104 -2.37 6.82 -0.12
CA ASP A 104 -2.07 7.97 -0.98
C ASP A 104 -2.71 9.25 -0.43
N SER A 105 -2.07 10.38 -0.75
CA SER A 105 -2.61 11.72 -0.59
C SER A 105 -2.50 12.46 -1.92
N ALA A 106 -3.63 12.69 -2.58
CA ALA A 106 -3.70 13.34 -3.89
C ALA A 106 -3.84 14.85 -3.72
N VAL A 107 -2.74 15.57 -3.97
CA VAL A 107 -2.66 17.03 -3.93
C VAL A 107 -2.47 17.57 -5.35
N TYR A 108 -3.26 18.57 -5.74
CA TYR A 108 -3.26 19.15 -7.08
C TYR A 108 -3.07 20.66 -7.03
N ALA A 109 -2.43 21.20 -8.07
CA ALA A 109 -2.25 22.63 -8.25
C ALA A 109 -3.61 23.35 -8.36
N GLU A 110 -3.58 24.68 -8.30
CA GLU A 110 -4.76 25.47 -8.62
C GLU A 110 -5.29 25.13 -10.02
N GLY A 111 -6.60 24.97 -10.13
CA GLY A 111 -7.23 24.62 -11.40
C GLY A 111 -8.33 23.56 -11.25
N PRO A 112 -8.80 23.01 -12.37
CA PRO A 112 -9.98 22.15 -12.42
C PRO A 112 -9.79 20.78 -11.76
N ALA A 113 -8.55 20.31 -11.57
CA ALA A 113 -8.26 19.04 -10.90
C ALA A 113 -8.24 19.16 -9.36
N ARG A 114 -8.11 20.36 -8.80
CA ARG A 114 -8.06 20.54 -7.33
C ARG A 114 -9.24 19.90 -6.58
N PRO A 115 -10.50 19.98 -7.07
CA PRO A 115 -11.63 19.34 -6.41
C PRO A 115 -11.63 17.80 -6.46
N THR A 116 -10.73 17.17 -7.24
CA THR A 116 -10.65 15.71 -7.39
C THR A 116 -9.60 15.06 -6.50
N GLY A 117 -9.01 15.80 -5.56
CA GLY A 117 -8.11 15.28 -4.53
C GLY A 117 -8.78 14.36 -3.52
N GLY A 118 -7.98 13.84 -2.60
CA GLY A 118 -8.42 12.90 -1.58
C GLY A 118 -7.23 12.31 -0.85
N ALA A 119 -7.45 11.79 0.36
CA ALA A 119 -6.42 11.09 1.12
C ALA A 119 -7.02 9.93 1.90
N ALA A 120 -6.37 8.78 1.88
CA ALA A 120 -6.78 7.59 2.64
C ALA A 120 -5.65 6.56 2.74
N ALA A 121 -5.79 5.65 3.70
CA ALA A 121 -5.06 4.38 3.74
C ALA A 121 -6.02 3.20 4.01
N ILE A 122 -5.75 2.07 3.36
CA ILE A 122 -6.48 0.81 3.52
C ILE A 122 -5.46 -0.29 3.85
N ALA A 123 -5.74 -1.09 4.87
CA ALA A 123 -4.96 -2.29 5.20
C ALA A 123 -5.80 -3.55 4.95
N MET A 124 -5.21 -4.54 4.28
CA MET A 124 -5.85 -5.81 3.92
C MET A 124 -5.00 -6.98 4.42
N LEU A 125 -5.62 -7.89 5.17
CA LEU A 125 -4.98 -9.12 5.63
C LEU A 125 -5.26 -10.24 4.63
N ILE A 126 -4.21 -10.95 4.20
CA ILE A 126 -4.25 -11.96 3.14
C ILE A 126 -3.86 -13.32 3.73
N GLY A 127 -4.65 -14.35 3.46
CA GLY A 127 -4.42 -15.72 3.93
C GLY A 127 -5.42 -16.71 3.33
N PRO A 128 -5.26 -18.01 3.64
CA PRO A 128 -6.19 -19.06 3.21
C PRO A 128 -7.57 -18.92 3.87
N ASP A 129 -8.56 -19.64 3.33
CA ASP A 129 -9.93 -19.71 3.86
C ASP A 129 -10.61 -18.33 4.01
N ALA A 130 -10.26 -17.40 3.12
CA ALA A 130 -10.73 -16.03 3.17
C ALA A 130 -12.23 -15.91 2.83
N PRO A 131 -12.98 -15.02 3.50
CA PRO A 131 -14.39 -14.74 3.16
C PRO A 131 -14.54 -14.01 1.82
N ILE A 132 -13.45 -13.41 1.32
CA ILE A 132 -13.36 -12.77 0.01
C ILE A 132 -12.26 -13.52 -0.75
N ALA A 133 -12.65 -14.53 -1.51
CA ALA A 133 -11.72 -15.38 -2.26
C ALA A 133 -11.43 -14.79 -3.65
N PHE A 134 -10.19 -14.94 -4.11
CA PHE A 134 -9.82 -14.65 -5.49
C PHE A 134 -10.26 -15.78 -6.41
N GLU A 135 -10.90 -15.42 -7.53
CA GLU A 135 -11.07 -16.33 -8.66
C GLU A 135 -9.79 -16.27 -9.52
N SER A 136 -8.77 -17.06 -9.18
CA SER A 136 -7.38 -16.87 -9.63
C SER A 136 -7.19 -16.80 -11.17
N LYS A 137 -8.10 -17.42 -11.94
CA LYS A 137 -8.06 -17.42 -13.41
C LYS A 137 -8.96 -16.37 -14.07
N LEU A 138 -9.87 -15.74 -13.32
CA LEU A 138 -10.84 -14.77 -13.83
C LEU A 138 -10.26 -13.36 -13.75
N ARG A 139 -9.24 -13.08 -14.57
CA ARG A 139 -8.59 -11.77 -14.64
C ARG A 139 -8.09 -11.44 -16.05
N GLY A 140 -8.03 -10.16 -16.36
CA GLY A 140 -7.41 -9.61 -17.56
C GLY A 140 -6.60 -8.36 -17.21
N SER A 141 -5.45 -8.18 -17.85
CA SER A 141 -4.58 -7.02 -17.64
C SER A 141 -4.30 -6.34 -18.98
N HIS A 142 -4.26 -5.02 -18.97
CA HIS A 142 -3.79 -4.20 -20.08
C HIS A 142 -2.75 -3.22 -19.55
N MET A 143 -1.59 -3.16 -20.21
CA MET A 143 -0.52 -2.24 -19.88
C MET A 143 0.01 -1.65 -21.18
N SER A 144 0.12 -0.33 -21.22
CA SER A 144 0.61 0.41 -22.39
C SER A 144 1.51 1.55 -21.94
N HIS A 145 2.49 1.89 -22.77
CA HIS A 145 3.21 3.14 -22.59
C HIS A 145 2.32 4.32 -22.99
N ALA A 146 2.07 5.24 -22.04
CA ALA A 146 1.29 6.45 -22.25
C ALA A 146 1.87 7.62 -21.44
N TYR A 147 1.53 8.84 -21.87
CA TYR A 147 1.80 10.11 -21.18
C TYR A 147 0.47 10.84 -20.94
N ASP A 148 -0.47 10.14 -20.32
CA ASP A 148 -1.82 10.61 -19.97
C ASP A 148 -1.86 11.27 -18.58
N PHE A 149 -1.15 10.69 -17.61
CA PHE A 149 -0.97 11.26 -16.27
C PHE A 149 0.37 10.81 -15.69
N TYR A 150 1.26 11.75 -15.37
CA TYR A 150 2.57 11.43 -14.83
C TYR A 150 3.16 12.56 -13.98
N LYS A 151 4.11 12.26 -13.09
CA LYS A 151 4.76 13.22 -12.19
C LYS A 151 6.25 13.36 -12.52
N PRO A 152 6.62 14.06 -13.62
CA PRO A 152 8.02 14.16 -14.05
C PRO A 152 8.85 15.15 -13.22
N ASN A 153 8.19 16.10 -12.55
CA ASN A 153 8.86 17.12 -11.75
C ASN A 153 9.05 16.62 -10.30
N LEU A 154 10.26 16.14 -9.99
CA LEU A 154 10.58 15.59 -8.67
C LEU A 154 10.49 16.59 -7.50
N ALA A 155 10.47 17.89 -7.78
CA ALA A 155 10.37 18.94 -6.77
C ALA A 155 8.90 19.38 -6.52
N SER A 156 7.93 18.82 -7.25
CA SER A 156 6.52 19.17 -7.13
C SER A 156 5.68 17.92 -6.91
N GLU A 157 4.68 18.03 -6.04
CA GLU A 157 3.68 16.98 -5.83
C GLU A 157 2.66 16.91 -6.98
N TYR A 158 2.59 17.95 -7.81
CA TYR A 158 1.56 18.09 -8.83
C TYR A 158 1.89 17.31 -10.11
N PRO A 159 0.91 16.59 -10.66
CA PRO A 159 1.08 15.85 -11.90
C PRO A 159 1.00 16.75 -13.14
N VAL A 160 1.45 16.19 -14.26
CA VAL A 160 1.16 16.65 -15.62
C VAL A 160 0.00 15.82 -16.17
N MET A 161 -0.99 16.48 -16.77
CA MET A 161 -2.23 15.94 -17.33
C MET A 161 -2.54 16.57 -18.67
#